data_AF-A0A7G9SKG2-F1
#
_entry.id   AF-A0A7G9SKG2-F1
#
_cell.length_a   1.000
_cell.length_b   1.000
_cell.length_c   1.000
_cell.angle_alpha   90.00
_cell.angle_beta   90.00
_cell.angle_gamma   90.00
#
_symmetry.space_group_name_H-M   'P 1'
#
loop_
_entity.id
_entity.type
_entity.pdbx_description
1 polymer ?
#
loop_
_entity_poly.entity_id
_entity_poly.type
_entity_poly.pdbx_seq_one_letter_code
_entity_poly.pdbx_strand_id
1 'polypeptide(L)'
;MGNWLIGSAALALAAPVGAQTAAPATPLFASDAPINLVIRGPINSLASKRSENARPGTLTLKDTGASFPIMLTPRGITRKMSNICSFPPLRVEFPQRPPAGTLFEGQGRLKLVTHCKGSADFQQKVLLEYAAYRLYNAMTPLSFRARLANIDYVDDSGRPVTSRVGFFIEDIDDVARRNGVVKANTGAMVPLAQIEPSAGARFAVFNYMIGNLDWSMRAGPPEEGCCHNGRLVAAPGATQYQPVPYDFDFSGLVDAPYATPPEGIKVNNVRQRLYRGYCAHNAHSAAFAAATSAKRTQLIGILASIPGMEPKTQAKAASYLEGFFKDLDSGKLLKTCIG
;
A
#
# COMPACT_ATOMS: atom_id res chain seq x y z
N MET A 1 53.50 33.54 -43.50
CA MET A 1 53.70 32.42 -42.55
C MET A 1 52.83 32.68 -41.34
N GLY A 2 51.99 31.72 -40.96
CA GLY A 2 50.68 31.92 -40.30
C GLY A 2 50.68 32.37 -38.83
N ASN A 3 49.71 33.22 -38.51
CA ASN A 3 49.27 33.53 -37.14
C ASN A 3 48.40 32.38 -36.61
N TRP A 4 48.80 31.78 -35.48
CA TRP A 4 47.98 30.84 -34.73
C TRP A 4 47.23 31.58 -33.62
N LEU A 5 45.90 31.66 -33.75
CA LEU A 5 44.98 32.08 -32.69
C LEU A 5 44.76 30.89 -31.75
N ILE A 6 45.20 31.01 -30.50
CA ILE A 6 44.89 30.03 -29.44
C ILE A 6 43.49 30.36 -28.91
N GLY A 7 42.49 29.60 -29.35
CA GLY A 7 41.15 29.64 -28.80
C GLY A 7 41.13 29.00 -27.41
N SER A 8 40.81 29.78 -26.38
CA SER A 8 40.57 29.28 -25.02
C SER A 8 39.17 28.66 -24.97
N ALA A 9 39.11 27.33 -24.91
CA ALA A 9 37.86 26.61 -24.65
C ALA A 9 37.50 26.74 -23.17
N ALA A 10 36.48 27.54 -22.86
CA ALA A 10 35.90 27.59 -21.52
C ALA A 10 35.15 26.28 -21.26
N LEU A 11 35.71 25.41 -20.41
CA LEU A 11 34.97 24.29 -19.83
C LEU A 11 33.89 24.85 -18.91
N ALA A 12 32.63 24.78 -19.35
CA ALA A 12 31.49 24.97 -18.47
C ALA A 12 31.43 23.81 -17.48
N LEU A 13 31.85 24.05 -16.24
CA LEU A 13 31.65 23.14 -15.12
C LEU A 13 30.13 23.03 -14.88
N ALA A 14 29.55 21.89 -15.27
CA ALA A 14 28.18 21.55 -14.89
C ALA A 14 28.12 21.46 -13.37
N ALA A 15 27.38 22.37 -12.74
CA ALA A 15 27.09 22.28 -11.32
C ALA A 15 26.39 20.94 -11.02
N PRO A 16 26.75 20.24 -9.94
CA PRO A 16 26.04 19.03 -9.56
C PRO A 16 24.59 19.39 -9.30
N VAL A 17 23.68 18.78 -10.07
CA VAL A 17 22.25 18.84 -9.79
C VAL A 17 22.07 18.33 -8.36
N GLY A 18 21.77 19.23 -7.43
CA GLY A 18 21.62 18.90 -6.02
C GLY A 18 20.59 17.78 -5.88
N ALA A 19 21.01 16.64 -5.34
CA ALA A 19 20.09 15.62 -4.91
C ALA A 19 19.11 16.26 -3.92
N GLN A 20 17.86 16.46 -4.32
CA GLN A 20 16.81 16.87 -3.38
C GLN A 20 16.77 15.81 -2.29
N THR A 21 17.17 16.19 -1.08
CA THR A 21 17.10 15.32 0.09
C THR A 21 15.64 14.92 0.28
N ALA A 22 15.35 13.63 0.13
CA ALA A 22 14.03 13.06 0.34
C ALA A 22 13.45 13.57 1.67
N ALA A 23 12.24 14.14 1.63
CA ALA A 23 11.60 14.60 2.85
C ALA A 23 11.43 13.45 3.85
N PRO A 24 11.59 13.69 5.16
CA PRO A 24 11.38 12.66 6.16
C PRO A 24 9.91 12.20 6.14
N ALA A 25 9.68 10.95 6.51
CA ALA A 25 8.32 10.47 6.75
C ALA A 25 7.67 11.22 7.92
N THR A 26 6.34 11.36 7.87
CA THR A 26 5.58 11.92 8.99
C THR A 26 5.69 11.03 10.23
N PRO A 27 5.52 11.57 11.46
CA PRO A 27 5.79 10.83 12.69
C PRO A 27 5.07 9.49 12.78
N LEU A 28 3.80 9.42 12.35
CA LEU A 28 3.00 8.19 12.35
C LEU A 28 3.64 7.04 11.53
N PHE A 29 4.32 7.37 10.43
CA PHE A 29 4.89 6.41 9.48
C PHE A 29 6.42 6.37 9.51
N ALA A 30 7.04 7.02 10.49
CA ALA A 30 8.49 7.00 10.70
C ALA A 30 9.00 5.71 11.36
N SER A 31 8.10 4.89 11.92
CA SER A 31 8.42 3.66 12.64
C SER A 31 7.43 2.54 12.29
N ASP A 32 7.88 1.29 12.46
CA ASP A 32 7.05 0.09 12.30
C ASP A 32 6.45 -0.46 13.61
N ALA A 33 6.85 0.10 14.77
CA ALA A 33 6.35 -0.34 16.08
C ALA A 33 4.81 -0.25 16.17
N PRO A 34 4.08 -1.23 16.70
CA PRO A 34 2.64 -1.10 16.85
C PRO A 34 2.27 0.06 17.78
N ILE A 35 1.18 0.76 17.48
CA ILE A 35 0.61 1.77 18.38
C ILE A 35 -0.61 1.21 19.11
N ASN A 36 -0.82 1.63 20.35
CA ASN A 36 -1.97 1.21 21.13
C ASN A 36 -2.91 2.40 21.28
N LEU A 37 -4.16 2.24 20.85
CA LEU A 37 -5.13 3.34 20.83
C LEU A 37 -6.54 2.89 21.17
N VAL A 38 -7.35 3.86 21.58
CA VAL A 38 -8.80 3.73 21.78
C VAL A 38 -9.50 4.58 20.71
N ILE A 39 -10.49 4.00 20.03
CA ILE A 39 -11.42 4.75 19.17
C ILE A 39 -12.79 4.70 19.83
N ARG A 40 -13.24 5.85 20.31
CA ARG A 40 -14.59 6.04 20.87
C ARG A 40 -15.51 6.70 19.84
N GLY A 41 -16.74 6.23 19.73
CA GLY A 41 -17.76 6.84 18.87
C GLY A 41 -18.98 5.93 18.67
N PRO A 42 -19.81 6.18 17.65
CA PRO A 42 -21.00 5.37 17.35
C PRO A 42 -20.64 4.07 16.61
N ILE A 43 -19.70 3.28 17.16
CA ILE A 43 -19.07 2.11 16.52
C ILE A 43 -20.09 1.10 16.02
N ASN A 44 -21.07 0.73 16.85
CA ASN A 44 -22.12 -0.22 16.46
C ASN A 44 -22.98 0.31 15.31
N SER A 45 -23.25 1.61 15.28
CA SER A 45 -23.98 2.24 14.17
C SER A 45 -23.14 2.30 12.89
N LEU A 46 -21.83 2.55 13.00
CA LEU A 46 -20.91 2.53 11.85
C LEU A 46 -20.84 1.13 11.23
N ALA A 47 -20.73 0.09 12.07
CA ALA A 47 -20.63 -1.30 11.64
C ALA A 47 -21.94 -1.85 11.06
N SER A 48 -23.09 -1.47 11.62
CA SER A 48 -24.40 -1.92 11.14
C SER A 48 -24.91 -1.13 9.94
N LYS A 49 -25.00 0.22 10.05
CA LYS A 49 -25.65 1.07 9.05
C LYS A 49 -24.79 1.31 7.82
N ARG A 50 -23.46 1.33 7.96
CA ARG A 50 -22.48 1.53 6.87
C ARG A 50 -22.72 2.80 6.03
N SER A 51 -23.39 3.78 6.62
CA SER A 51 -23.65 5.09 6.00
C SER A 51 -22.33 5.81 5.78
N GLU A 52 -22.16 6.43 4.61
CA GLU A 52 -20.98 7.23 4.28
C GLU A 52 -20.98 8.62 4.92
N ASN A 53 -22.00 8.92 5.74
CA ASN A 53 -22.04 10.15 6.52
C ASN A 53 -21.04 10.04 7.67
N ALA A 54 -20.07 10.95 7.67
CA ALA A 54 -19.06 11.05 8.71
C ALA A 54 -19.69 11.22 10.09
N ARG A 55 -19.23 10.45 11.07
CA ARG A 55 -19.71 10.50 12.46
C ARG A 55 -18.61 10.94 13.42
N PRO A 56 -18.89 11.82 14.38
CA PRO A 56 -17.89 12.25 15.34
C PRO A 56 -17.43 11.08 16.22
N GLY A 57 -16.17 11.16 16.63
CA GLY A 57 -15.56 10.24 17.58
C GLY A 57 -14.28 10.83 18.17
N THR A 58 -13.56 10.01 18.92
CA THR A 58 -12.30 10.39 19.56
C THR A 58 -11.30 9.27 19.38
N LEU A 59 -10.07 9.63 19.00
CA LEU A 59 -8.91 8.75 19.00
C LEU A 59 -8.01 9.13 20.16
N THR A 60 -7.70 8.18 21.05
CA THR A 60 -6.81 8.39 22.18
C THR A 60 -5.65 7.41 22.14
N LEU A 61 -4.41 7.91 22.21
CA LEU A 61 -3.21 7.07 22.35
C LEU A 61 -3.12 6.57 23.80
N LYS A 62 -2.99 5.25 23.98
CA LYS A 62 -2.92 4.67 25.33
C LYS A 62 -1.63 5.03 26.06
N ASP A 63 -0.52 5.12 25.31
CA ASP A 63 0.81 5.32 25.90
C ASP A 63 1.01 6.75 26.43
N THR A 64 0.36 7.74 25.81
CA THR A 64 0.54 9.16 26.16
C THR A 64 -0.71 9.83 26.72
N GLY A 65 -1.89 9.22 26.55
CA GLY A 65 -3.18 9.85 26.83
C GLY A 65 -3.58 10.94 25.84
N ALA A 66 -2.75 11.24 24.82
CA ALA A 66 -3.05 12.26 23.82
C ALA A 66 -4.34 11.89 23.05
N SER A 67 -5.25 12.85 22.94
CA SER A 67 -6.59 12.64 22.44
C SER A 67 -6.93 13.61 21.32
N PHE A 68 -7.54 13.09 20.25
CA PHE A 68 -7.83 13.84 19.04
C PHE A 68 -9.31 13.68 18.68
N PRO A 69 -10.05 14.79 18.45
CA PRO A 69 -11.36 14.69 17.82
C PRO A 69 -11.17 14.15 16.40
N ILE A 70 -12.03 13.23 16.01
CA ILE A 70 -12.00 12.63 14.68
C ILE A 70 -13.41 12.49 14.11
N MET A 71 -13.49 12.35 12.81
CA MET A 71 -14.68 11.92 12.09
C MET A 71 -14.42 10.52 11.49
N LEU A 72 -15.39 9.63 11.68
CA LEU A 72 -15.33 8.24 11.26
C LEU A 72 -16.33 7.98 10.14
N THR A 73 -15.85 7.36 9.06
CA THR A 73 -16.69 7.00 7.91
C THR A 73 -16.36 5.57 7.45
N PRO A 74 -17.34 4.66 7.35
CA PRO A 74 -17.15 3.37 6.68
C PRO A 74 -16.65 3.57 5.25
N ARG A 75 -15.64 2.81 4.82
CA ARG A 75 -15.04 2.94 3.48
C ARG A 75 -14.98 1.62 2.73
N GLY A 76 -14.70 1.71 1.43
CA GLY A 76 -14.50 0.56 0.55
C GLY A 76 -15.81 0.03 -0.06
N ILE A 77 -15.64 -0.99 -0.91
CA ILE A 77 -16.74 -1.63 -1.64
C ILE A 77 -17.00 -3.00 -1.02
N THR A 78 -16.15 -4.00 -1.29
CA THR A 78 -16.36 -5.38 -0.84
C THR A 78 -16.45 -5.53 0.68
N ARG A 79 -15.43 -5.03 1.40
CA ARG A 79 -15.38 -5.09 2.87
C ARG A 79 -16.42 -4.18 3.55
N LYS A 80 -17.10 -3.30 2.81
CA LYS A 80 -18.23 -2.50 3.31
C LYS A 80 -19.55 -3.28 3.23
N MET A 81 -19.66 -4.34 2.43
CA MET A 81 -20.89 -5.13 2.36
C MET A 81 -21.09 -5.96 3.65
N SER A 82 -22.32 -5.96 4.18
CA SER A 82 -22.66 -6.58 5.48
C SER A 82 -22.62 -8.11 5.47
N ASN A 83 -22.87 -8.72 4.31
CA ASN A 83 -22.73 -10.17 4.11
C ASN A 83 -21.26 -10.63 4.01
N ILE A 84 -20.31 -9.71 3.79
CA ILE A 84 -18.87 -10.02 3.72
C ILE A 84 -18.17 -9.75 5.05
N CYS A 85 -18.32 -8.55 5.61
CA CYS A 85 -17.65 -8.15 6.86
C CYS A 85 -18.68 -7.70 7.88
N SER A 86 -18.56 -8.13 9.14
CA SER A 86 -19.34 -7.58 10.25
C SER A 86 -18.87 -6.18 10.67
N PHE A 87 -17.60 -5.84 10.40
CA PHE A 87 -17.00 -4.54 10.71
C PHE A 87 -16.28 -3.97 9.47
N PRO A 88 -16.73 -2.83 8.91
CA PRO A 88 -16.11 -2.28 7.71
C PRO A 88 -14.75 -1.63 8.02
N PRO A 89 -13.86 -1.49 7.02
CA PRO A 89 -12.73 -0.59 7.15
C PRO A 89 -13.24 0.84 7.33
N LEU A 90 -12.47 1.65 8.05
CA LEU A 90 -12.86 3.01 8.40
C LEU A 90 -11.93 4.01 7.74
N ARG A 91 -12.45 5.20 7.51
CA ARG A 91 -11.70 6.40 7.26
C ARG A 91 -11.73 7.23 8.54
N VAL A 92 -10.56 7.71 8.95
CA VAL A 92 -10.37 8.58 10.11
C VAL A 92 -9.97 9.95 9.59
N GLU A 93 -10.80 10.95 9.82
CA GLU A 93 -10.57 12.33 9.42
C GLU A 93 -10.36 13.19 10.66
N PHE A 94 -9.33 14.03 10.64
CA PHE A 94 -9.06 14.99 11.70
C PHE A 94 -9.70 16.32 11.31
N PRO A 95 -10.84 16.73 11.92
CA PRO A 95 -11.52 17.97 11.57
C PRO A 95 -10.68 19.21 11.90
N GLN A 96 -9.71 19.06 12.81
CA GLN A 96 -8.68 20.05 13.10
C GLN A 96 -7.32 19.42 12.86
N ARG A 97 -6.37 20.22 12.35
CA ARG A 97 -5.00 19.76 12.13
C ARG A 97 -4.42 19.27 13.46
N PRO A 98 -3.93 18.01 13.54
CA PRO A 98 -3.27 17.52 14.75
C PRO A 98 -2.10 18.43 15.14
N PRO A 99 -1.91 18.73 16.44
CA PRO A 99 -0.86 19.64 16.89
C PRO A 99 0.55 19.18 16.51
N ALA A 100 1.46 20.14 16.34
CA ALA A 100 2.87 19.86 16.11
C ALA A 100 3.49 19.10 17.30
N GLY A 101 4.44 18.21 17.03
CA GLY A 101 5.08 17.33 18.01
C GLY A 101 4.22 16.12 18.41
N THR A 102 3.01 15.97 17.89
CA THR A 102 2.16 14.79 18.15
C THR A 102 2.42 13.68 17.13
N LEU A 103 2.07 12.44 17.49
CA LEU A 103 2.21 11.30 16.58
C LEU A 103 1.43 11.48 15.27
N PHE A 104 0.26 12.13 15.32
CA PHE A 104 -0.59 12.36 14.16
C PHE A 104 -0.30 13.70 13.45
N GLU A 105 0.79 14.39 13.80
CA GLU A 105 1.19 15.62 13.10
C GLU A 105 1.25 15.40 11.57
N GLY A 106 0.68 16.34 10.84
CA GLY A 106 0.64 16.32 9.37
C GLY A 106 -0.43 15.40 8.79
N GLN A 107 -1.20 14.69 9.63
CA GLN A 107 -2.26 13.80 9.17
C GLN A 107 -3.61 14.54 9.14
N GLY A 108 -4.24 14.58 7.96
CA GLY A 108 -5.60 15.13 7.81
C GLY A 108 -6.67 14.05 7.66
N ARG A 109 -6.37 13.01 6.87
CA ARG A 109 -7.30 11.93 6.58
C ARG A 109 -6.54 10.64 6.34
N LEU A 110 -6.89 9.61 7.10
CA LEU A 110 -6.23 8.31 7.06
C LEU A 110 -7.22 7.20 6.72
N LYS A 111 -6.75 6.24 5.93
CA LYS A 111 -7.43 4.95 5.77
C LYS A 111 -7.01 4.06 6.94
N LEU A 112 -7.99 3.48 7.61
CA LEU A 112 -7.81 2.48 8.66
C LEU A 112 -8.35 1.14 8.17
N VAL A 113 -7.44 0.19 7.97
CA VAL A 113 -7.80 -1.21 7.73
C VAL A 113 -8.20 -1.84 9.06
N THR A 114 -9.31 -2.58 9.04
CA THR A 114 -9.92 -3.18 10.23
C THR A 114 -10.10 -4.69 10.06
N HIS A 115 -10.53 -5.35 11.13
CA HIS A 115 -10.60 -6.81 11.25
C HIS A 115 -11.63 -7.51 10.36
N CYS A 116 -12.56 -6.82 9.71
CA CYS A 116 -13.66 -7.42 8.93
C CYS A 116 -14.62 -8.34 9.72
N LYS A 117 -14.15 -9.49 10.23
CA LYS A 117 -14.92 -10.43 11.08
C LYS A 117 -14.26 -10.64 12.43
N GLY A 118 -15.05 -11.08 13.41
CA GLY A 118 -14.62 -11.21 14.81
C GLY A 118 -13.70 -12.40 15.12
N SER A 119 -13.55 -13.38 14.22
CA SER A 119 -12.75 -14.58 14.46
C SER A 119 -11.24 -14.30 14.44
N ALA A 120 -10.46 -15.13 15.15
CA ALA A 120 -9.01 -14.95 15.26
C ALA A 120 -8.28 -15.01 13.90
N ASP A 121 -8.74 -15.88 12.99
CA ASP A 121 -8.16 -15.99 11.63
C ASP A 121 -8.18 -14.64 10.88
N PHE A 122 -9.23 -13.84 11.04
CA PHE A 122 -9.31 -12.54 10.38
C PHE A 122 -8.28 -11.52 10.90
N GLN A 123 -7.82 -11.64 12.15
CA GLN A 123 -6.68 -10.84 12.62
C GLN A 123 -5.40 -11.24 11.88
N GLN A 124 -5.21 -12.53 11.63
CA GLN A 124 -4.07 -13.02 10.83
C GLN A 124 -4.16 -12.52 9.37
N LYS A 125 -5.36 -12.38 8.79
CA LYS A 125 -5.55 -11.76 7.47
C LYS A 125 -5.13 -10.29 7.43
N VAL A 126 -5.47 -9.51 8.46
CA VAL A 126 -5.01 -8.11 8.58
C VAL A 126 -3.49 -8.04 8.68
N LEU A 127 -2.87 -8.94 9.45
CA LEU A 127 -1.41 -8.99 9.59
C LEU A 127 -0.71 -9.39 8.27
N LEU A 128 -1.31 -10.28 7.48
CA LEU A 128 -0.81 -10.62 6.15
C LEU A 128 -0.94 -9.45 5.16
N GLU A 129 -2.03 -8.70 5.22
CA GLU A 129 -2.19 -7.48 4.40
C GLU A 129 -1.15 -6.43 4.78
N TYR A 130 -0.93 -6.22 6.08
CA TYR A 130 0.14 -5.35 6.59
C TYR A 130 1.53 -5.83 6.14
N ALA A 131 1.78 -7.15 6.17
CA ALA A 131 3.04 -7.72 5.69
C ALA A 131 3.28 -7.42 4.20
N ALA A 132 2.25 -7.39 3.36
CA ALA A 132 2.40 -6.99 1.95
C ALA A 132 2.93 -5.55 1.80
N TYR A 133 2.48 -4.60 2.64
CA TYR A 133 3.05 -3.25 2.65
C TYR A 133 4.54 -3.27 3.05
N ARG A 134 4.90 -4.01 4.11
CA ARG A 134 6.30 -4.15 4.57
C ARG A 134 7.21 -4.79 3.52
N LEU A 135 6.72 -5.83 2.82
CA LEU A 135 7.41 -6.47 1.71
C LEU A 135 7.69 -5.46 0.58
N TYR A 136 6.71 -4.65 0.20
CA TYR A 136 6.91 -3.64 -0.86
C TYR A 136 7.86 -2.51 -0.41
N ASN A 137 7.81 -2.11 0.86
CA ASN A 137 8.73 -1.11 1.42
C ASN A 137 10.20 -1.56 1.33
N ALA A 138 10.48 -2.85 1.50
CA ALA A 138 11.83 -3.40 1.35
C ALA A 138 12.33 -3.44 -0.12
N MET A 139 11.41 -3.33 -1.08
CA MET A 139 11.74 -3.33 -2.51
C MET A 139 11.96 -1.95 -3.08
N THR A 140 11.26 -0.92 -2.56
CA THR A 140 11.32 0.44 -3.09
C THR A 140 10.92 1.47 -2.02
N PRO A 141 11.56 2.65 -1.98
CA PRO A 141 11.06 3.77 -1.19
C PRO A 141 9.75 4.33 -1.78
N LEU A 142 9.49 4.17 -3.07
CA LEU A 142 8.24 4.60 -3.70
C LEU A 142 7.11 3.60 -3.44
N SER A 143 6.58 3.66 -2.22
CA SER A 143 5.62 2.71 -1.65
C SER A 143 4.71 3.42 -0.65
N PHE A 144 3.56 2.85 -0.32
CA PHE A 144 2.84 3.26 0.88
C PHE A 144 3.51 2.64 2.11
N ARG A 145 3.78 3.43 3.14
CA ARG A 145 4.04 2.90 4.49
C ARG A 145 2.72 2.57 5.18
N ALA A 146 2.79 1.70 6.17
CA ALA A 146 1.66 1.34 7.02
C ALA A 146 2.09 1.31 8.49
N ARG A 147 1.18 1.68 9.39
CA ARG A 147 1.41 1.68 10.85
C ARG A 147 0.44 0.75 11.53
N LEU A 148 0.96 -0.33 12.11
CA LEU A 148 0.15 -1.32 12.84
C LEU A 148 -0.41 -0.71 14.11
N ALA A 149 -1.65 -1.05 14.45
CA ALA A 149 -2.34 -0.54 15.63
C ALA A 149 -3.13 -1.65 16.34
N ASN A 150 -3.03 -1.67 17.67
CA ASN A 150 -3.94 -2.38 18.55
C ASN A 150 -5.04 -1.39 18.97
N ILE A 151 -6.29 -1.69 18.61
CA ILE A 151 -7.39 -0.74 18.69
C ILE A 151 -8.48 -1.28 19.60
N ASP A 152 -8.78 -0.53 20.66
CA ASP A 152 -9.98 -0.75 21.46
C ASP A 152 -11.09 0.14 20.92
N TYR A 153 -12.14 -0.47 20.41
CA TYR A 153 -13.34 0.23 19.98
C TYR A 153 -14.32 0.32 21.15
N VAL A 154 -14.77 1.54 21.43
CA VAL A 154 -15.66 1.87 22.56
C VAL A 154 -16.86 2.67 22.05
N ASP A 155 -18.06 2.38 22.54
CA ASP A 155 -19.25 3.13 22.13
C ASP A 155 -19.33 4.52 22.80
N ASP A 156 -20.31 5.33 22.39
CA ASP A 156 -20.51 6.69 22.94
C ASP A 156 -20.78 6.69 24.45
N SER A 157 -21.32 5.60 25.01
CA SER A 157 -21.55 5.44 26.45
C SER A 157 -20.31 5.00 27.24
N GLY A 158 -19.19 4.73 26.55
CA GLY A 158 -17.97 4.24 27.18
C GLY A 158 -17.92 2.72 27.31
N ARG A 159 -18.88 1.98 26.76
CA ARG A 159 -18.87 0.51 26.83
C ARG A 159 -17.93 -0.08 25.77
N PRO A 160 -17.08 -1.05 26.14
CA PRO A 160 -16.25 -1.76 25.17
C PRO A 160 -17.09 -2.46 24.10
N VAL A 161 -16.69 -2.33 22.84
CA VAL A 161 -17.31 -3.05 21.70
C VAL A 161 -16.43 -4.21 21.28
N THR A 162 -15.17 -3.95 20.93
CA THR A 162 -14.20 -4.99 20.57
C THR A 162 -12.78 -4.44 20.61
N SER A 163 -11.79 -5.30 20.80
CA SER A 163 -10.37 -4.95 20.69
C SER A 163 -9.74 -5.78 19.58
N ARG A 164 -9.18 -5.12 18.56
CA ARG A 164 -8.68 -5.79 17.35
C ARG A 164 -7.47 -5.08 16.76
N VAL A 165 -6.63 -5.85 16.09
CA VAL A 165 -5.57 -5.29 15.24
C VAL A 165 -6.19 -4.59 14.02
N GLY A 166 -5.62 -3.45 13.66
CA GLY A 166 -5.83 -2.74 12.41
C GLY A 166 -4.53 -2.05 11.99
N PHE A 167 -4.54 -1.32 10.89
CA PHE A 167 -3.39 -0.47 10.53
C PHE A 167 -3.80 0.74 9.71
N PHE A 168 -3.07 1.82 9.88
CA PHE A 168 -3.18 3.02 9.05
C PHE A 168 -2.32 2.87 7.80
N ILE A 169 -2.78 3.46 6.70
CA ILE A 169 -2.03 3.53 5.43
C ILE A 169 -1.64 4.99 5.19
N GLU A 170 -0.38 5.21 4.81
CA GLU A 170 0.18 6.52 4.44
C GLU A 170 -0.66 7.20 3.34
N ASP A 171 -0.78 8.52 3.39
CA ASP A 171 -1.43 9.25 2.29
C ASP A 171 -0.51 9.29 1.05
N ILE A 172 -1.09 9.27 -0.14
CA ILE A 172 -0.30 9.32 -1.38
C ILE A 172 0.49 10.62 -1.51
N ASP A 173 0.01 11.72 -0.94
CA ASP A 173 0.71 13.00 -0.95
C ASP A 173 1.96 12.94 -0.06
N ASP A 174 1.93 12.18 1.04
CA ASP A 174 3.09 11.91 1.90
C ASP A 174 4.11 11.01 1.18
N VAL A 175 3.63 9.94 0.51
CA VAL A 175 4.46 9.09 -0.37
C VAL A 175 5.15 9.93 -1.44
N ALA A 176 4.40 10.81 -2.10
CA ALA A 176 4.92 11.64 -3.19
C ALA A 176 5.99 12.61 -2.68
N ARG A 177 5.69 13.33 -1.60
CA ARG A 177 6.61 14.28 -0.95
C ARG A 177 7.94 13.64 -0.53
N ARG A 178 7.91 12.48 0.14
CA ARG A 178 9.15 11.79 0.58
C ARG A 178 9.94 11.15 -0.55
N ASN A 179 9.41 11.12 -1.78
CA ASN A 179 10.11 10.62 -2.95
C ASN A 179 10.40 11.72 -3.99
N GLY A 180 10.16 13.00 -3.68
CA GLY A 180 10.40 14.12 -4.59
C GLY A 180 9.53 14.08 -5.86
N VAL A 181 8.35 13.47 -5.78
CA VAL A 181 7.39 13.36 -6.88
C VAL A 181 6.07 14.00 -6.48
N VAL A 182 5.17 14.15 -7.44
CA VAL A 182 3.80 14.66 -7.22
C VAL A 182 2.78 13.59 -7.59
N LYS A 183 1.65 13.60 -6.89
CA LYS A 183 0.48 12.80 -7.28
C LYS A 183 0.03 13.22 -8.68
N ALA A 184 -0.12 12.25 -9.57
CA ALA A 184 -0.60 12.49 -10.92
C ALA A 184 -2.13 12.55 -10.93
N ASN A 185 -2.69 13.48 -11.68
CA ASN A 185 -4.10 13.52 -12.02
C ASN A 185 -4.25 13.13 -13.49
N THR A 186 -4.89 11.99 -13.75
CA THR A 186 -5.01 11.42 -15.09
C THR A 186 -6.45 11.19 -15.46
N GLY A 187 -6.73 11.03 -16.76
CA GLY A 187 -8.02 10.55 -17.23
C GLY A 187 -8.35 9.12 -16.78
N ALA A 188 -9.50 8.62 -17.22
CA ALA A 188 -9.99 7.29 -16.87
C ALA A 188 -9.10 6.14 -17.38
N MET A 189 -8.42 6.34 -18.51
CA MET A 189 -7.49 5.38 -19.10
C MET A 189 -6.16 6.05 -19.41
N VAL A 190 -5.06 5.46 -18.92
CA VAL A 190 -3.69 5.91 -19.16
C VAL A 190 -3.07 5.05 -20.27
N PRO A 191 -2.54 5.64 -21.36
CA PRO A 191 -1.80 4.91 -22.38
C PRO A 191 -0.60 4.16 -21.80
N LEU A 192 -0.29 2.97 -22.32
CA LEU A 192 0.86 2.19 -21.84
C LEU A 192 2.18 2.95 -21.97
N ALA A 193 2.36 3.73 -23.05
CA ALA A 193 3.55 4.56 -23.26
C ALA A 193 3.78 5.63 -22.18
N GLN A 194 2.73 5.99 -21.44
CA GLN A 194 2.79 6.91 -20.30
C GLN A 194 3.04 6.19 -18.97
N ILE A 195 3.16 4.87 -18.93
CA ILE A 195 3.62 4.16 -17.74
C ILE A 195 5.14 4.04 -17.83
N GLU A 196 5.84 4.53 -16.81
CA GLU A 196 7.30 4.37 -16.73
C GLU A 196 7.63 2.87 -16.65
N PRO A 197 8.44 2.32 -17.59
CA PRO A 197 8.62 0.88 -17.72
C PRO A 197 9.13 0.18 -16.45
N SER A 198 10.06 0.80 -15.72
CA SER A 198 10.66 0.22 -14.51
C SER A 198 9.66 0.16 -13.36
N ALA A 199 8.86 1.20 -13.17
CA ALA A 199 7.82 1.29 -12.16
C ALA A 199 6.64 0.37 -12.50
N GLY A 200 6.25 0.29 -13.77
CA GLY A 200 5.24 -0.66 -14.24
C GLY A 200 5.66 -2.12 -14.05
N ALA A 201 6.93 -2.44 -14.37
CA ALA A 201 7.52 -3.74 -14.10
C ALA A 201 7.52 -4.08 -12.61
N ARG A 202 8.03 -3.17 -11.76
CA ARG A 202 8.02 -3.32 -10.30
C ARG A 202 6.61 -3.58 -9.76
N PHE A 203 5.62 -2.82 -10.22
CA PHE A 203 4.22 -2.98 -9.85
C PHE A 203 3.71 -4.38 -10.20
N ALA A 204 3.94 -4.85 -11.42
CA ALA A 204 3.46 -6.14 -11.90
C ALA A 204 4.16 -7.32 -11.21
N VAL A 205 5.48 -7.27 -11.04
CA VAL A 205 6.25 -8.32 -10.36
C VAL A 205 5.87 -8.42 -8.88
N PHE A 206 5.68 -7.29 -8.19
CA PHE A 206 5.24 -7.31 -6.80
C PHE A 206 3.84 -7.90 -6.65
N ASN A 207 2.88 -7.48 -7.47
CA ASN A 207 1.53 -8.06 -7.43
C ASN A 207 1.54 -9.56 -7.78
N TYR A 208 2.40 -10.00 -8.70
CA TYR A 208 2.60 -11.43 -8.94
C TYR A 208 3.15 -12.16 -7.71
N MET A 209 4.16 -11.59 -7.03
CA MET A 209 4.75 -12.18 -5.83
C MET A 209 3.69 -12.49 -4.78
N ILE A 210 2.83 -11.52 -4.48
CA ILE A 210 1.76 -11.68 -3.47
C ILE A 210 0.50 -12.35 -4.04
N GLY A 211 0.45 -12.66 -5.35
CA GLY A 211 -0.71 -13.24 -6.01
C GLY A 211 -1.93 -12.31 -6.02
N ASN A 212 -1.70 -11.00 -6.12
CA ASN A 212 -2.77 -10.03 -6.29
C ASN A 212 -3.10 -9.88 -7.78
N LEU A 213 -4.35 -10.16 -8.12
CA LEU A 213 -4.88 -9.99 -9.47
C LEU A 213 -5.91 -8.86 -9.54
N ASP A 214 -6.35 -8.32 -8.40
CA ASP A 214 -7.34 -7.25 -8.31
C ASP A 214 -6.66 -5.88 -8.44
N TRP A 215 -6.17 -5.56 -9.64
CA TRP A 215 -5.54 -4.27 -9.91
C TRP A 215 -5.55 -3.92 -11.39
N SER A 216 -5.39 -2.63 -11.67
CA SER A 216 -5.05 -2.09 -12.98
C SER A 216 -4.19 -0.86 -12.78
N MET A 217 -3.06 -0.77 -13.49
CA MET A 217 -2.18 0.42 -13.44
C MET A 217 -2.56 1.47 -14.49
N ARG A 218 -3.58 1.20 -15.31
CA ARG A 218 -3.97 2.03 -16.46
C ARG A 218 -5.42 2.48 -16.44
N ALA A 219 -6.27 1.84 -15.66
CA ALA A 219 -7.69 2.19 -15.53
C ALA A 219 -8.18 1.91 -14.12
N GLY A 220 -9.26 2.55 -13.72
CA GLY A 220 -9.99 2.25 -12.48
C GLY A 220 -11.47 2.03 -12.75
N PRO A 221 -12.27 1.85 -11.68
CA PRO A 221 -13.72 1.85 -11.79
C PRO A 221 -14.25 3.13 -12.44
N PRO A 222 -15.45 3.09 -13.06
CA PRO A 222 -16.15 4.29 -13.50
C PRO A 222 -16.17 5.35 -12.39
N GLU A 223 -16.02 6.63 -12.75
CA GLU A 223 -16.03 7.79 -11.84
C GLU A 223 -14.81 7.94 -10.90
N GLU A 224 -14.01 6.89 -10.67
CA GLU A 224 -12.79 6.99 -9.84
C GLU A 224 -11.52 7.36 -10.64
N GLY A 225 -11.60 7.32 -11.97
CA GLY A 225 -10.46 7.55 -12.86
C GLY A 225 -9.38 6.46 -12.73
N CYS A 226 -8.21 6.67 -13.33
CA CYS A 226 -7.10 5.75 -13.04
C CYS A 226 -6.67 5.91 -11.56
N CYS A 227 -6.50 4.83 -10.80
CA CYS A 227 -6.39 3.43 -11.22
C CYS A 227 -7.01 2.49 -10.17
N HIS A 228 -7.20 1.21 -10.52
CA HIS A 228 -7.71 0.20 -9.59
C HIS A 228 -6.59 -0.36 -8.71
N ASN A 229 -6.72 -0.23 -7.38
CA ASN A 229 -5.74 -0.67 -6.37
C ASN A 229 -4.30 -0.15 -6.65
N GLY A 230 -4.23 1.06 -7.22
CA GLY A 230 -2.99 1.78 -7.50
C GLY A 230 -3.19 3.29 -7.49
N ARG A 231 -2.09 4.02 -7.30
CA ARG A 231 -2.02 5.47 -7.49
C ARG A 231 -0.86 5.80 -8.42
N LEU A 232 -1.04 6.84 -9.23
CA LEU A 232 0.01 7.33 -10.12
C LEU A 232 0.69 8.54 -9.49
N VAL A 233 2.01 8.57 -9.61
CA VAL A 233 2.83 9.73 -9.29
C VAL A 233 3.78 10.00 -10.45
N ALA A 234 4.31 11.20 -10.53
CA ALA A 234 5.30 11.57 -11.54
C ALA A 234 6.26 12.61 -10.99
N ALA A 235 7.45 12.70 -11.56
CA ALA A 235 8.27 13.89 -11.37
C ALA A 235 7.50 15.10 -11.92
N PRO A 236 7.63 16.29 -11.31
CA PRO A 236 6.99 17.51 -11.83
C PRO A 236 7.29 17.70 -13.33
N GLY A 237 6.24 17.82 -14.15
CA GLY A 237 6.37 18.01 -15.60
C GLY A 237 6.69 16.76 -16.41
N ALA A 238 6.84 15.59 -15.80
CA ALA A 238 7.10 14.34 -16.53
C ALA A 238 5.85 13.84 -17.28
N THR A 239 6.07 13.23 -18.44
CA THR A 239 5.03 12.63 -19.28
C THR A 239 4.76 11.16 -18.97
N GLN A 240 5.63 10.54 -18.17
CA GLN A 240 5.48 9.17 -17.69
C GLN A 240 5.16 9.12 -16.20
N TYR A 241 4.24 8.22 -15.85
CA TYR A 241 3.73 7.99 -14.51
C TYR A 241 4.32 6.72 -13.92
N GLN A 242 4.61 6.78 -12.63
CA GLN A 242 5.05 5.67 -11.82
C GLN A 242 3.86 5.15 -11.00
N PRO A 243 3.39 3.92 -11.22
CA PRO A 243 2.32 3.35 -10.41
C PRO A 243 2.83 2.87 -9.06
N VAL A 244 2.02 3.10 -8.02
CA VAL A 244 2.26 2.69 -6.63
C VAL A 244 1.06 1.83 -6.18
N PRO A 245 1.26 0.52 -5.93
CA PRO A 245 0.18 -0.39 -5.58
C PRO A 245 -0.27 -0.22 -4.12
N TYR A 246 -1.54 -0.46 -3.83
CA TYR A 246 -2.11 -0.52 -2.47
C TYR A 246 -3.39 -1.38 -2.47
N ASP A 247 -3.96 -1.64 -1.29
CA ASP A 247 -5.13 -2.52 -1.09
C ASP A 247 -4.79 -3.99 -1.47
N PHE A 248 -4.22 -4.73 -0.52
CA PHE A 248 -3.59 -6.04 -0.77
C PHE A 248 -4.41 -7.23 -0.23
N ASP A 249 -5.63 -6.99 0.24
CA ASP A 249 -6.45 -8.04 0.85
C ASP A 249 -6.95 -9.08 -0.17
N PHE A 250 -7.13 -8.67 -1.43
CA PHE A 250 -7.47 -9.54 -2.57
C PHE A 250 -6.26 -10.29 -3.16
N SER A 251 -5.30 -10.66 -2.32
CA SER A 251 -4.07 -11.35 -2.74
C SER A 251 -4.01 -12.79 -2.25
N GLY A 252 -3.36 -13.66 -3.02
CA GLY A 252 -3.07 -15.02 -2.61
C GLY A 252 -2.22 -15.11 -1.34
N LEU A 253 -1.41 -14.11 -1.02
CA LEU A 253 -0.66 -14.05 0.25
C LEU A 253 -1.61 -13.93 1.45
N VAL A 254 -2.62 -13.07 1.35
CA VAL A 254 -3.64 -12.88 2.39
C VAL A 254 -4.60 -14.06 2.43
N ASP A 255 -5.03 -14.55 1.26
CA ASP A 255 -5.96 -15.67 1.11
C ASP A 255 -7.26 -15.41 1.88
N ALA A 256 -7.80 -14.19 1.80
CA ALA A 256 -9.04 -13.84 2.47
C ALA A 256 -10.19 -14.67 1.90
N PRO A 257 -11.12 -15.19 2.72
CA PRO A 257 -12.17 -16.10 2.25
C PRO A 257 -13.19 -15.43 1.32
N TYR A 258 -13.23 -14.10 1.28
CA TYR A 258 -14.05 -13.32 0.36
C TYR A 258 -13.31 -12.92 -0.93
N ALA A 259 -12.00 -13.18 -1.02
CA ALA A 259 -11.21 -12.83 -2.18
C ALA A 259 -11.39 -13.88 -3.28
N THR A 260 -11.89 -13.45 -4.42
CA THR A 260 -12.11 -14.28 -5.59
C THR A 260 -11.29 -13.76 -6.78
N PRO A 261 -10.95 -14.62 -7.75
CA PRO A 261 -10.39 -14.15 -9.01
C PRO A 261 -11.26 -13.05 -9.64
N PRO A 262 -10.67 -11.94 -10.11
CA PRO A 262 -11.42 -10.93 -10.84
C PRO A 262 -12.02 -11.47 -12.14
N GLU A 263 -13.12 -10.86 -12.58
CA GLU A 263 -13.80 -11.23 -13.82
C GLU A 263 -12.84 -11.20 -15.02
N GLY A 264 -12.99 -12.16 -15.93
CA GLY A 264 -12.16 -12.30 -17.13
C GLY A 264 -10.77 -12.92 -16.88
N ILE A 265 -10.36 -13.13 -15.62
CA ILE A 265 -9.08 -13.76 -15.29
C ILE A 265 -9.28 -15.24 -14.99
N LYS A 266 -8.78 -16.09 -15.89
CA LYS A 266 -8.95 -17.56 -15.83
C LYS A 266 -7.95 -18.23 -14.87
N VAL A 267 -8.18 -18.07 -13.56
CA VAL A 267 -7.50 -18.83 -12.50
C VAL A 267 -8.52 -19.43 -11.55
N ASN A 268 -8.19 -20.55 -10.90
CA ASN A 268 -9.16 -21.26 -10.05
C ASN A 268 -9.43 -20.55 -8.72
N ASN A 269 -8.45 -19.82 -8.20
CA ASN A 269 -8.54 -19.06 -6.95
C ASN A 269 -7.39 -18.04 -6.87
N VAL A 270 -7.45 -17.15 -5.89
CA VAL A 270 -6.46 -16.08 -5.67
C VAL A 270 -5.06 -16.61 -5.29
N ARG A 271 -4.93 -17.88 -4.87
CA ARG A 271 -3.62 -18.48 -4.59
C ARG A 271 -2.84 -18.79 -5.87
N GLN A 272 -3.52 -18.97 -7.00
CA GLN A 272 -2.88 -19.20 -8.29
C GLN A 272 -2.35 -17.86 -8.85
N ARG A 273 -1.03 -17.75 -8.96
CA ARG A 273 -0.37 -16.59 -9.57
C ARG A 273 -0.56 -16.58 -11.08
N LEU A 274 -0.78 -15.39 -11.63
CA LEU A 274 -0.79 -15.11 -13.06
C LEU A 274 -0.05 -13.79 -13.29
N TYR A 275 0.93 -13.79 -14.19
CA TYR A 275 1.65 -12.57 -14.52
C TYR A 275 0.80 -11.72 -15.46
N ARG A 276 0.44 -10.52 -15.00
CA ARG A 276 -0.40 -9.55 -15.72
C ARG A 276 0.37 -8.27 -16.08
N GLY A 277 1.70 -8.32 -16.08
CA GLY A 277 2.53 -7.22 -16.56
C GLY A 277 2.55 -7.13 -18.08
N TYR A 278 2.98 -5.98 -18.60
CA TYR A 278 2.99 -5.75 -20.04
C TYR A 278 4.24 -6.30 -20.73
N CYS A 279 4.10 -6.89 -21.92
CA CYS A 279 5.22 -7.43 -22.69
C CYS A 279 6.27 -6.36 -23.00
N ALA A 280 5.82 -5.12 -23.26
CA ALA A 280 6.68 -3.95 -23.46
C ALA A 280 7.60 -3.66 -22.26
N HIS A 281 7.28 -4.17 -21.06
CA HIS A 281 8.07 -3.96 -19.84
C HIS A 281 8.86 -5.21 -19.43
N ASN A 282 8.90 -6.28 -20.24
CA ASN A 282 9.51 -7.56 -19.85
C ASN A 282 11.00 -7.44 -19.49
N ALA A 283 11.78 -6.63 -20.20
CA ALA A 283 13.19 -6.40 -19.86
C ALA A 283 13.37 -5.80 -18.46
N HIS A 284 12.57 -4.78 -18.12
CA HIS A 284 12.54 -4.18 -16.80
C HIS A 284 12.01 -5.16 -15.73
N SER A 285 11.08 -6.02 -16.11
CA SER A 285 10.50 -7.04 -15.22
C SER A 285 11.51 -8.13 -14.88
N ALA A 286 12.30 -8.57 -15.85
CA ALA A 286 13.40 -9.51 -15.63
C ALA A 286 14.46 -8.90 -14.71
N ALA A 287 14.87 -7.65 -14.96
CA ALA A 287 15.83 -6.94 -14.11
C ALA A 287 15.33 -6.78 -12.66
N PHE A 288 14.07 -6.36 -12.49
CA PHE A 288 13.48 -6.21 -11.16
C PHE A 288 13.28 -7.55 -10.45
N ALA A 289 12.89 -8.60 -11.17
CA ALA A 289 12.78 -9.96 -10.62
C ALA A 289 14.13 -10.49 -10.14
N ALA A 290 15.21 -10.28 -10.90
CA ALA A 290 16.56 -10.67 -10.50
C ALA A 290 17.01 -9.94 -9.22
N ALA A 291 16.80 -8.61 -9.17
CA ALA A 291 17.08 -7.82 -7.96
C ALA A 291 16.23 -8.24 -6.76
N THR A 292 14.99 -8.68 -6.99
CA THR A 292 14.09 -9.21 -5.96
C THR A 292 14.56 -10.57 -5.46
N SER A 293 15.04 -11.46 -6.35
CA SER A 293 15.57 -12.77 -5.98
C SER A 293 16.74 -12.66 -4.99
N ALA A 294 17.62 -11.68 -5.18
CA ALA A 294 18.72 -11.38 -4.26
C ALA A 294 18.26 -10.99 -2.84
N LYS A 295 17.00 -10.57 -2.67
CA LYS A 295 16.40 -10.19 -1.38
C LYS A 295 15.56 -11.32 -0.75
N ARG A 296 15.59 -12.55 -1.28
CA ARG A 296 14.76 -13.68 -0.83
C ARG A 296 14.74 -13.86 0.69
N THR A 297 15.91 -14.01 1.31
CA THR A 297 16.03 -14.20 2.77
C THR A 297 15.47 -13.01 3.55
N GLN A 298 15.78 -11.78 3.11
CA GLN A 298 15.27 -10.56 3.74
C GLN A 298 13.73 -10.51 3.68
N LEU A 299 13.15 -10.76 2.50
CA LEU A 299 11.72 -10.67 2.27
C LEU A 299 10.94 -11.73 3.06
N ILE A 300 11.44 -12.96 3.11
CA ILE A 300 10.83 -14.01 3.94
C ILE A 300 10.96 -13.67 5.43
N GLY A 301 12.12 -13.16 5.85
CA GLY A 301 12.37 -12.75 7.23
C GLY A 301 11.43 -11.66 7.76
N ILE A 302 10.88 -10.82 6.88
CA ILE A 302 9.90 -9.78 7.27
C ILE A 302 8.69 -10.40 7.97
N LEU A 303 8.23 -11.59 7.56
CA LEU A 303 7.06 -12.24 8.15
C LEU A 303 7.24 -12.52 9.64
N ALA A 304 8.44 -12.95 10.04
CA ALA A 304 8.77 -13.22 11.45
C ALA A 304 8.86 -11.94 12.30
N SER A 305 9.05 -10.78 11.65
CA SER A 305 9.11 -9.48 12.34
C SER A 305 7.74 -8.85 12.61
N ILE A 306 6.64 -9.43 12.09
CA ILE A 306 5.30 -8.87 12.24
C ILE A 306 4.73 -9.22 13.61
N PRO A 307 4.50 -8.24 14.51
CA PRO A 307 3.97 -8.51 15.84
C PRO A 307 2.57 -9.15 15.78
N GLY A 308 2.38 -10.24 16.52
CA GLY A 308 1.11 -10.96 16.60
C GLY A 308 0.82 -11.94 15.46
N MET A 309 1.71 -12.07 14.47
CA MET A 309 1.53 -13.09 13.42
C MET A 309 1.88 -14.46 13.99
N GLU A 310 0.94 -15.40 13.93
CA GLU A 310 1.12 -16.74 14.49
C GLU A 310 2.13 -17.56 13.69
N PRO A 311 2.92 -18.46 14.32
CA PRO A 311 3.93 -19.27 13.62
C PRO A 311 3.36 -20.07 12.43
N LYS A 312 2.13 -20.59 12.56
CA LYS A 312 1.45 -21.31 11.47
C LYS A 312 1.14 -20.39 10.29
N THR A 313 0.70 -19.16 10.55
CA THR A 313 0.45 -18.13 9.54
C THR A 313 1.75 -17.72 8.85
N GLN A 314 2.80 -17.47 9.64
CA GLN A 314 4.14 -17.15 9.13
C GLN A 314 4.66 -18.25 8.20
N ALA A 315 4.61 -19.51 8.62
CA ALA A 315 5.07 -20.64 7.81
C ALA A 315 4.30 -20.79 6.49
N LYS A 316 2.97 -20.62 6.52
CA LYS A 316 2.14 -20.65 5.29
C LYS A 316 2.46 -19.50 4.34
N ALA A 317 2.63 -18.29 4.87
CA ALA A 317 2.99 -17.11 4.09
C ALA A 317 4.40 -17.25 3.49
N ALA A 318 5.37 -17.73 4.28
CA ALA A 318 6.73 -18.00 3.83
C ALA A 318 6.73 -19.05 2.71
N SER A 319 6.03 -20.18 2.90
CA SER A 319 5.88 -21.20 1.86
C SER A 319 5.23 -20.65 0.58
N TYR A 320 4.27 -19.74 0.71
CA TYR A 320 3.68 -19.08 -0.44
C TYR A 320 4.69 -18.22 -1.20
N LEU A 321 5.44 -17.35 -0.50
CA LEU A 321 6.49 -16.53 -1.10
C LEU A 321 7.61 -17.37 -1.70
N GLU A 322 7.96 -18.51 -1.09
CA GLU A 322 8.91 -19.46 -1.66
C GLU A 322 8.45 -20.00 -3.02
N GLY A 323 7.14 -20.18 -3.21
CA GLY A 323 6.57 -20.49 -4.52
C GLY A 323 6.84 -19.40 -5.58
N PHE A 324 6.85 -18.12 -5.19
CA PHE A 324 7.22 -17.03 -6.09
C PHE A 324 8.70 -17.12 -6.49
N PHE A 325 9.60 -17.35 -5.54
CA PHE A 325 11.02 -17.48 -5.86
C PHE A 325 11.31 -18.69 -6.75
N LYS A 326 10.62 -19.82 -6.55
CA LYS A 326 10.66 -20.97 -7.48
C LYS A 326 10.18 -20.60 -8.89
N ASP A 327 9.15 -19.76 -8.99
CA ASP A 327 8.66 -19.24 -10.28
C ASP A 327 9.70 -18.32 -10.94
N LEU A 328 10.50 -17.57 -10.17
CA LEU A 328 11.64 -16.80 -10.70
C LEU A 328 12.77 -17.71 -11.19
N ASP A 329 13.20 -18.66 -10.35
CA ASP A 329 14.32 -19.58 -10.62
C ASP A 329 14.07 -20.43 -11.88
N SER A 330 12.80 -20.78 -12.13
CA SER A 330 12.37 -21.56 -13.31
C SER A 330 12.03 -20.72 -14.54
N GLY A 331 12.15 -19.38 -14.46
CA GLY A 331 11.76 -18.46 -15.54
C GLY A 331 10.26 -18.44 -15.85
N LYS A 332 9.40 -18.93 -14.95
CA LYS A 332 7.95 -19.03 -15.17
C LYS A 332 7.26 -17.67 -15.24
N LEU A 333 7.73 -16.69 -14.46
CA LEU A 333 7.11 -15.36 -14.33
C LEU A 333 6.75 -14.72 -15.68
N LEU A 334 7.68 -14.74 -16.64
CA LEU A 334 7.56 -14.03 -17.91
C LEU A 334 7.13 -14.94 -19.08
N LYS A 335 6.61 -16.15 -18.81
CA LYS A 335 6.08 -17.04 -19.86
C LYS A 335 4.82 -16.50 -20.53
N THR A 336 4.10 -15.61 -19.86
CA THR A 336 2.91 -14.92 -20.37
C THR A 336 3.03 -13.45 -20.04
N CYS A 337 2.50 -12.56 -20.86
CA CYS A 337 2.39 -11.12 -20.58
C CYS A 337 1.19 -10.53 -21.33
N ILE A 338 0.79 -9.32 -20.97
CA ILE A 338 -0.23 -8.57 -21.70
C ILE A 338 0.46 -7.70 -22.74
N GLY A 339 0.15 -7.83 -24.02
CA GLY A 339 0.80 -7.01 -25.04
C GLY A 339 0.51 -7.49 -26.43
#